data_AF-A0A7S2WB93-F1
#
_entry.id   AF-A0A7S2WB93-F1
#
_cell.length_a   1.000
_cell.length_b   1.000
_cell.length_c   1.000
_cell.angle_alpha   90.00
_cell.angle_beta   90.00
_cell.angle_gamma   90.00
#
_symmetry.space_group_name_H-M   'P 1'
#
loop_
_entity.id
_entity.type
_entity.pdbx_description
1 polymer ?
#
loop_
_entity_poly.entity_id
_entity_poly.type
_entity_poly.pdbx_seq_one_letter_code
_entity_poly.pdbx_strand_id
1 'polypeptide(L)'
;MTEVKVTKRESHDDAHDVKLTPFLAFKYIASICLLCFSIIIVVALIFTGNTRVSNETNPWVCLIVMILAVVWLSMIEGQQASLVGLPPVDPDLYKDTHPITYKNAALAFKGDNLDRYLMGRQFMVLLVVFVINQCGNPLDPSVDVLGLPDGVKLVFLDIGLGMIIFTCILGQLTTQVNASHCMIDFINNYFALFTLYTAMAVEFSGVMHSSYLIQNVLSMVSGKPIQSNEEPKSGFTFFFFWARVLMSLAILGFCLAVTLSALFNGQTQMAVKYPNVPNGVSVFLFFFFMAIVGMLEGMQIAFFAVAKLPAEERGTSFFGKKTCDLLFKGNGENLPGFMIGRQLTVVFSFFLVASITGLNITPGEGENIFGVSDGAQAFLNYGFQGAVITTILASITWQLAASAFPLAFLNNPVTYILLCIALFLEWTGLSAGAWVLARVMKKVTKLQYDEVYVGTPEERLANNHADKELTPDQDVGHLTGGGFTGHLCGSHDALDGPVKSKDAIDAAA
;
A
#
# COMPACT_ATOMS: atom_id res chain seq x y z
N MET A 1 -1.92 -36.83 21.21
CA MET A 1 -1.97 -35.92 20.04
C MET A 1 -2.68 -34.60 20.35
N THR A 2 -3.66 -34.57 21.28
CA THR A 2 -4.42 -33.38 21.67
C THR A 2 -3.69 -32.46 22.65
N GLU A 3 -3.03 -33.01 23.67
CA GLU A 3 -2.27 -32.20 24.66
C GLU A 3 -1.10 -31.44 24.04
N VAL A 4 -0.26 -32.11 23.23
CA VAL A 4 0.92 -31.47 22.58
C VAL A 4 0.51 -30.32 21.66
N LYS A 5 -0.65 -30.41 21.00
CA LYS A 5 -1.20 -29.32 20.16
C LYS A 5 -1.70 -28.13 20.99
N VAL A 6 -2.25 -28.38 22.18
CA VAL A 6 -2.71 -27.33 23.10
C VAL A 6 -1.53 -26.59 23.72
N THR A 7 -0.49 -27.32 24.16
CA THR A 7 0.71 -26.72 24.74
C THR A 7 1.51 -25.89 23.74
N LYS A 8 1.63 -26.34 22.47
CA LYS A 8 2.22 -25.53 21.39
C LYS A 8 1.43 -24.25 21.15
N ARG A 9 0.10 -24.33 21.08
CA ARG A 9 -0.79 -23.19 20.82
C ARG A 9 -0.67 -22.10 21.88
N GLU A 10 -0.66 -22.46 23.17
CA GLU A 10 -0.49 -21.50 24.27
C GLU A 10 0.90 -20.83 24.23
N SER A 11 1.97 -21.58 23.94
CA SER A 11 3.32 -21.01 23.90
C SER A 11 3.58 -20.01 22.77
N HIS A 12 2.87 -20.14 21.63
CA HIS A 12 3.00 -19.21 20.50
C HIS A 12 2.14 -17.96 20.67
N ASP A 13 0.91 -18.08 21.20
CA ASP A 13 0.06 -16.91 21.43
C ASP A 13 0.67 -15.96 22.50
N ASP A 14 1.32 -16.50 23.53
CA ASP A 14 2.00 -15.72 24.59
C ASP A 14 3.26 -14.96 24.09
N ALA A 15 3.88 -15.42 23.00
CA ALA A 15 5.10 -14.81 22.44
C ALA A 15 4.84 -13.49 21.69
N HIS A 16 3.58 -13.20 21.36
CA HIS A 16 3.16 -12.01 20.58
C HIS A 16 2.37 -10.98 21.41
N ASP A 17 2.20 -11.20 22.72
CA ASP A 17 1.38 -10.34 23.58
C ASP A 17 2.20 -9.23 24.24
N VAL A 18 2.10 -8.02 23.66
CA VAL A 18 2.72 -6.80 24.20
C VAL A 18 2.14 -6.45 25.58
N LYS A 19 3.02 -6.24 26.56
CA LYS A 19 2.62 -5.72 27.88
C LYS A 19 1.92 -4.36 27.74
N LEU A 20 0.63 -4.33 28.07
CA LEU A 20 -0.19 -3.15 27.94
C LEU A 20 0.26 -2.04 28.91
N THR A 21 0.95 -1.02 28.40
CA THR A 21 1.28 0.16 29.21
C THR A 21 0.08 1.12 29.26
N PRO A 22 -0.05 1.95 30.32
CA PRO A 22 -1.13 2.95 30.40
C PRO A 22 -1.16 3.91 29.21
N PHE A 23 0.02 4.30 28.71
CA PHE A 23 0.15 5.17 27.54
C PHE A 23 -0.34 4.47 26.25
N LEU A 24 -0.01 3.19 26.07
CA LEU A 24 -0.46 2.41 24.92
C LEU A 24 -1.98 2.17 24.96
N ALA A 25 -2.52 1.87 26.14
CA ALA A 25 -3.97 1.74 26.33
C ALA A 25 -4.71 3.04 25.98
N PHE A 26 -4.15 4.20 26.37
CA PHE A 26 -4.69 5.50 25.97
C PHE A 26 -4.66 5.70 24.46
N LYS A 27 -3.53 5.42 23.77
CA LYS A 27 -3.43 5.50 22.30
C LYS A 27 -4.50 4.65 21.61
N TYR A 28 -4.73 3.42 22.11
CA TYR A 28 -5.75 2.51 21.57
C TYR A 28 -7.17 3.05 21.73
N ILE A 29 -7.53 3.50 22.93
CA ILE A 29 -8.87 4.05 23.19
C ILE A 29 -9.10 5.31 22.35
N ALA A 30 -8.14 6.24 22.35
CA ALA A 30 -8.24 7.48 21.60
C ALA A 30 -8.39 7.23 20.09
N SER A 31 -7.60 6.32 19.52
CA SER A 31 -7.68 5.98 18.10
C SER A 31 -8.98 5.26 17.73
N ILE A 32 -9.52 4.39 18.59
CA ILE A 32 -10.85 3.77 18.37
C ILE A 32 -11.97 4.81 18.45
N CYS A 33 -11.93 5.72 19.43
CA CYS A 33 -12.89 6.82 19.49
C CYS A 33 -12.82 7.71 18.24
N LEU A 34 -11.61 8.02 17.78
CA LEU A 34 -11.37 8.79 16.56
C LEU A 34 -11.91 8.07 15.31
N LEU A 35 -11.72 6.75 15.23
CA LEU A 35 -12.27 5.94 14.15
C LEU A 35 -13.80 5.94 14.17
N CYS A 36 -14.42 5.70 15.32
CA CYS A 36 -15.88 5.75 15.46
C CYS A 36 -16.44 7.10 15.03
N PHE A 37 -15.80 8.19 15.47
CA PHE A 37 -16.15 9.54 15.05
C PHE A 37 -15.99 9.74 13.53
N SER A 38 -14.90 9.24 12.96
CA SER A 38 -14.64 9.30 11.52
C SER A 38 -15.71 8.55 10.72
N ILE A 39 -16.12 7.35 11.16
CA ILE A 39 -17.21 6.59 10.54
C ILE A 39 -18.51 7.39 10.56
N ILE A 40 -18.86 7.97 11.72
CA ILE A 40 -20.09 8.77 11.88
C ILE A 40 -20.08 9.96 10.92
N ILE A 41 -18.98 10.70 10.84
CA ILE A 41 -18.84 11.85 9.93
C ILE A 41 -18.99 11.44 8.48
N VAL A 42 -18.28 10.39 8.05
CA VAL A 42 -18.31 9.93 6.65
C VAL A 42 -19.70 9.47 6.25
N VAL A 43 -20.37 8.70 7.12
CA VAL A 43 -21.75 8.26 6.88
C VAL A 43 -22.70 9.46 6.86
N ALA A 44 -22.59 10.40 7.81
CA ALA A 44 -23.41 11.60 7.82
C ALA A 44 -23.23 12.42 6.53
N LEU A 45 -21.99 12.60 6.07
CA LEU A 45 -21.69 13.30 4.84
C LEU A 45 -22.37 12.63 3.62
N ILE A 46 -22.33 11.31 3.53
CA ILE A 46 -23.04 10.55 2.50
C ILE A 46 -24.54 10.86 2.55
N PHE A 47 -25.17 10.82 3.72
CA PHE A 47 -26.61 11.06 3.86
C PHE A 47 -27.04 12.53 3.71
N THR A 48 -26.11 13.49 3.83
CA THR A 48 -26.37 14.89 3.46
C THR A 48 -26.37 15.11 1.94
N GLY A 49 -25.98 14.13 1.13
CA GLY A 49 -25.88 14.28 -0.33
C GLY A 49 -24.69 15.12 -0.78
N ASN A 50 -23.75 15.43 0.13
CA ASN A 50 -22.57 16.27 -0.13
C ASN A 50 -21.35 15.46 -0.61
N THR A 51 -21.57 14.27 -1.18
CA THR A 51 -20.51 13.48 -1.83
C THR A 51 -20.94 13.15 -3.25
N ARG A 52 -19.97 12.99 -4.16
CA ARG A 52 -20.25 12.87 -5.59
C ARG A 52 -21.21 11.73 -5.91
N VAL A 53 -20.89 10.53 -5.45
CA VAL A 53 -21.72 9.34 -5.70
C VAL A 53 -23.09 9.49 -5.03
N SER A 54 -23.17 10.09 -3.84
CA SER A 54 -24.45 10.31 -3.15
C SER A 54 -25.34 11.29 -3.89
N ASN A 55 -24.75 12.38 -4.41
CA ASN A 55 -25.43 13.42 -5.17
C ASN A 55 -25.94 12.92 -6.53
N GLU A 56 -25.11 12.18 -7.26
CA GLU A 56 -25.43 11.71 -8.61
C GLU A 56 -26.37 10.48 -8.62
N THR A 57 -26.40 9.69 -7.54
CA THR A 57 -27.19 8.44 -7.49
C THR A 57 -28.16 8.41 -6.31
N ASN A 58 -27.68 7.96 -5.14
CA ASN A 58 -28.42 7.87 -3.89
C ASN A 58 -27.45 7.62 -2.72
N PRO A 59 -27.69 8.17 -1.52
CA PRO A 59 -26.89 7.91 -0.33
C PRO A 59 -26.68 6.42 0.00
N TRP A 60 -27.70 5.57 -0.17
CA TRP A 60 -27.61 4.13 0.11
C TRP A 60 -26.69 3.40 -0.85
N VAL A 61 -26.76 3.75 -2.14
CA VAL A 61 -25.85 3.20 -3.16
C VAL A 61 -24.42 3.63 -2.85
N CYS A 62 -24.22 4.91 -2.53
CA CYS A 62 -22.92 5.44 -2.11
C CYS A 62 -22.35 4.68 -0.89
N LEU A 63 -23.16 4.42 0.13
CA LEU A 63 -22.74 3.68 1.32
C LEU A 63 -22.36 2.23 0.99
N ILE A 64 -23.14 1.54 0.15
CA ILE A 64 -22.83 0.16 -0.25
C ILE A 64 -21.52 0.12 -1.05
N VAL A 65 -21.36 1.02 -2.03
CA VAL A 65 -20.13 1.12 -2.83
C VAL A 65 -18.93 1.41 -1.92
N MET A 66 -19.07 2.32 -0.96
CA MET A 66 -18.03 2.63 0.03
C MET A 66 -17.61 1.40 0.83
N ILE A 67 -18.57 0.65 1.38
CA ILE A 67 -18.28 -0.55 2.18
C ILE A 67 -17.58 -1.61 1.32
N LEU A 68 -18.09 -1.88 0.12
CA LEU A 68 -17.48 -2.84 -0.80
C LEU A 68 -16.07 -2.43 -1.21
N ALA A 69 -15.85 -1.14 -1.48
CA ALA A 69 -14.54 -0.61 -1.82
C ALA A 69 -13.55 -0.75 -0.65
N VAL A 70 -13.95 -0.41 0.57
CA VAL A 70 -13.09 -0.57 1.78
C VAL A 70 -12.77 -2.04 2.04
N VAL A 71 -13.75 -2.94 1.94
CA VAL A 71 -13.54 -4.39 2.11
C VAL A 71 -12.59 -4.92 1.04
N TRP A 72 -12.71 -4.46 -0.21
CA TRP A 72 -11.83 -4.89 -1.27
C TRP A 72 -10.42 -4.34 -1.10
N LEU A 73 -10.26 -3.06 -0.75
CA LEU A 73 -8.97 -2.47 -0.40
C LEU A 73 -8.29 -3.27 0.71
N SER A 74 -9.06 -3.66 1.73
CA SER A 74 -8.60 -4.43 2.87
C SER A 74 -8.05 -5.80 2.48
N MET A 75 -8.70 -6.48 1.53
CA MET A 75 -8.21 -7.73 0.95
C MET A 75 -6.97 -7.50 0.08
N ILE A 76 -6.98 -6.49 -0.78
CA ILE A 76 -5.84 -6.14 -1.66
C ILE A 76 -4.57 -5.88 -0.84
N GLU A 77 -4.69 -5.18 0.29
CA GLU A 77 -3.58 -4.84 1.18
C GLU A 77 -3.09 -6.02 2.00
N GLY A 78 -4.00 -6.74 2.66
CA GLY A 78 -3.60 -7.94 3.40
C GLY A 78 -3.00 -9.02 2.50
N GLN A 79 -3.56 -9.22 1.30
CA GLN A 79 -3.06 -10.23 0.36
C GLN A 79 -1.63 -9.95 -0.11
N GLN A 80 -1.23 -8.68 -0.27
CA GLN A 80 0.17 -8.37 -0.58
C GLN A 80 1.09 -8.83 0.55
N ALA A 81 0.76 -8.49 1.79
CA ALA A 81 1.58 -8.87 2.94
C ALA A 81 1.78 -10.40 2.96
N SER A 82 0.72 -11.16 2.70
CA SER A 82 0.79 -12.62 2.61
C SER A 82 1.56 -13.13 1.40
N LEU A 83 1.29 -12.66 0.18
CA LEU A 83 1.94 -13.18 -1.03
C LEU A 83 3.41 -12.78 -1.14
N VAL A 84 3.82 -11.66 -0.54
CA VAL A 84 5.24 -11.28 -0.48
C VAL A 84 5.97 -11.98 0.66
N GLY A 85 5.26 -12.34 1.75
CA GLY A 85 5.84 -13.02 2.91
C GLY A 85 5.96 -14.55 2.80
N LEU A 86 5.04 -15.20 2.08
CA LEU A 86 4.99 -16.65 1.92
C LEU A 86 6.10 -17.33 1.11
N PRO A 87 6.81 -16.71 0.13
CA PRO A 87 7.73 -17.43 -0.76
C PRO A 87 8.82 -18.30 -0.07
N PRO A 88 9.41 -17.92 1.08
CA PRO A 88 10.41 -18.75 1.76
C PRO A 88 9.86 -20.03 2.37
N VAL A 89 8.56 -20.10 2.66
CA VAL A 89 7.93 -21.22 3.34
C VAL A 89 7.63 -22.35 2.36
N ASP A 90 7.95 -23.57 2.74
CA ASP A 90 7.70 -24.73 1.89
C ASP A 90 6.19 -25.00 1.71
N PRO A 91 5.64 -24.95 0.47
CA PRO A 91 4.21 -25.06 0.25
C PRO A 91 3.59 -26.40 0.69
N ASP A 92 4.39 -27.46 0.75
CA ASP A 92 3.93 -28.78 1.18
C ASP A 92 3.50 -28.82 2.65
N LEU A 93 3.96 -27.88 3.49
CA LEU A 93 3.59 -27.80 4.91
C LEU A 93 2.12 -27.39 5.14
N TYR A 94 1.53 -26.63 4.21
CA TYR A 94 0.15 -26.12 4.35
C TYR A 94 -0.77 -26.53 3.19
N LYS A 95 -0.28 -27.31 2.22
CA LYS A 95 -1.03 -27.73 1.04
C LYS A 95 -2.35 -28.44 1.37
N ASP A 96 -2.31 -29.38 2.29
CA ASP A 96 -3.47 -30.20 2.66
C ASP A 96 -4.42 -29.48 3.61
N THR A 97 -3.89 -28.59 4.46
CA THR A 97 -4.67 -27.83 5.44
C THR A 97 -5.31 -26.58 4.84
N HIS A 98 -4.64 -25.92 3.90
CA HIS A 98 -5.03 -24.64 3.29
C HIS A 98 -4.96 -24.70 1.76
N PRO A 99 -5.86 -25.46 1.11
CA PRO A 99 -5.79 -25.70 -0.34
C PRO A 99 -6.01 -24.44 -1.17
N ILE A 100 -6.70 -23.43 -0.66
CA ILE A 100 -6.90 -22.16 -1.39
C ILE A 100 -5.65 -21.29 -1.28
N THR A 101 -4.98 -21.26 -0.13
CA THR A 101 -3.66 -20.62 0.03
C THR A 101 -2.65 -21.27 -0.88
N TYR A 102 -2.61 -22.61 -0.95
CA TYR A 102 -1.75 -23.32 -1.89
C TYR A 102 -2.04 -22.94 -3.34
N LYS A 103 -3.31 -22.80 -3.75
CA LYS A 103 -3.66 -22.31 -5.10
C LYS A 103 -3.21 -20.88 -5.35
N ASN A 104 -3.38 -19.98 -4.38
CA ASN A 104 -2.90 -18.60 -4.47
C ASN A 104 -1.38 -18.58 -4.67
N ALA A 105 -0.64 -19.27 -3.79
CA ALA A 105 0.82 -19.36 -3.84
C ALA A 105 1.30 -20.00 -5.15
N ALA A 106 0.71 -21.13 -5.57
CA ALA A 106 1.07 -21.82 -6.80
C ALA A 106 0.85 -20.97 -8.06
N LEU A 107 -0.12 -20.05 -8.04
CA LEU A 107 -0.39 -19.14 -9.14
C LEU A 107 0.52 -17.91 -9.11
N ALA A 108 0.68 -17.29 -7.93
CA ALA A 108 1.50 -16.10 -7.73
C ALA A 108 2.99 -16.40 -7.94
N PHE A 109 3.49 -17.56 -7.52
CA PHE A 109 4.91 -17.92 -7.60
C PHE A 109 5.30 -18.69 -8.86
N LYS A 110 4.41 -18.74 -9.86
CA LYS A 110 4.70 -19.35 -11.16
C LYS A 110 5.32 -18.32 -12.11
N GLY A 111 6.60 -18.51 -12.46
CA GLY A 111 7.32 -17.57 -13.31
C GLY A 111 7.33 -16.17 -12.70
N ASP A 112 7.11 -15.13 -13.51
CA ASP A 112 7.11 -13.73 -13.06
C ASP A 112 5.72 -13.24 -12.62
N ASN A 113 4.83 -14.16 -12.23
CA ASN A 113 3.46 -13.81 -11.87
C ASN A 113 3.35 -12.96 -10.60
N LEU A 114 4.32 -13.03 -9.68
CA LEU A 114 4.31 -12.23 -8.47
C LEU A 114 4.49 -10.75 -8.82
N ASP A 115 5.43 -10.41 -9.71
CA ASP A 115 5.61 -9.03 -10.18
C ASP A 115 4.44 -8.54 -11.02
N ARG A 116 3.86 -9.40 -11.87
CA ARG A 116 2.63 -9.09 -12.60
C ARG A 116 1.48 -8.77 -11.64
N TYR A 117 1.31 -9.59 -10.62
CA TYR A 117 0.35 -9.37 -9.54
C TYR A 117 0.60 -8.03 -8.87
N LEU A 118 1.83 -7.75 -8.43
CA LEU A 118 2.16 -6.49 -7.74
C LEU A 118 1.86 -5.27 -8.59
N MET A 119 2.16 -5.29 -9.89
CA MET A 119 1.82 -4.17 -10.78
C MET A 119 0.31 -4.00 -10.95
N GLY A 120 -0.42 -5.07 -11.27
CA GLY A 120 -1.87 -5.01 -11.48
C GLY A 120 -2.61 -4.62 -10.21
N ARG A 121 -2.16 -5.15 -9.07
CA ARG A 121 -2.65 -4.83 -7.74
C ARG A 121 -2.44 -3.36 -7.40
N GLN A 122 -1.29 -2.76 -7.71
CA GLN A 122 -1.03 -1.36 -7.40
C GLN A 122 -2.06 -0.43 -8.08
N PHE A 123 -2.41 -0.71 -9.34
CA PHE A 123 -3.49 0.01 -10.00
C PHE A 123 -4.84 -0.17 -9.28
N MET A 124 -5.14 -1.40 -8.83
CA MET A 124 -6.38 -1.67 -8.08
C MET A 124 -6.43 -0.89 -6.75
N VAL A 125 -5.33 -0.83 -6.00
CA VAL A 125 -5.24 -0.02 -4.75
C VAL A 125 -5.64 1.41 -5.05
N LEU A 126 -5.01 2.04 -6.04
CA LEU A 126 -5.24 3.44 -6.38
C LEU A 126 -6.65 3.66 -6.93
N LEU A 127 -7.14 2.78 -7.79
CA LEU A 127 -8.51 2.84 -8.31
C LEU A 127 -9.54 2.80 -7.18
N VAL A 128 -9.38 1.86 -6.25
CA VAL A 128 -10.29 1.70 -5.11
C VAL A 128 -10.20 2.90 -4.16
N VAL A 129 -9.01 3.42 -3.89
CA VAL A 129 -8.83 4.66 -3.09
C VAL A 129 -9.55 5.85 -3.74
N PHE A 130 -9.50 5.97 -5.08
CA PHE A 130 -10.24 7.01 -5.80
C PHE A 130 -11.76 6.80 -5.68
N VAL A 131 -12.25 5.57 -5.78
CA VAL A 131 -13.69 5.27 -5.55
C VAL A 131 -14.12 5.66 -4.14
N ILE A 132 -13.34 5.28 -3.12
CA ILE A 132 -13.57 5.67 -1.72
C ILE A 132 -13.58 7.20 -1.59
N ASN A 133 -12.66 7.89 -2.26
CA ASN A 133 -12.66 9.35 -2.29
C ASN A 133 -13.95 9.92 -2.89
N GLN A 134 -14.43 9.42 -4.03
CA GLN A 134 -15.67 9.89 -4.65
C GLN A 134 -16.91 9.63 -3.77
N CYS A 135 -16.89 8.57 -2.96
CA CYS A 135 -17.98 8.24 -2.04
C CYS A 135 -18.00 9.10 -0.78
N GLY A 136 -16.84 9.49 -0.25
CA GLY A 136 -16.74 10.06 1.11
C GLY A 136 -16.09 11.43 1.24
N ASN A 137 -15.59 12.01 0.14
CA ASN A 137 -14.99 13.33 0.16
C ASN A 137 -16.07 14.41 -0.06
N PRO A 138 -16.12 15.50 0.74
CA PRO A 138 -17.10 16.56 0.54
C PRO A 138 -16.92 17.25 -0.81
N LEU A 139 -18.03 17.48 -1.51
CA LEU A 139 -18.08 18.35 -2.69
C LEU A 139 -17.96 19.81 -2.27
N ASP A 140 -18.76 20.23 -1.30
CA ASP A 140 -18.74 21.58 -0.72
C ASP A 140 -18.40 21.50 0.78
N PRO A 141 -17.20 21.99 1.19
CA PRO A 141 -16.79 21.95 2.60
C PRO A 141 -17.59 22.88 3.51
N SER A 142 -18.41 23.80 2.96
CA SER A 142 -19.23 24.74 3.73
C SER A 142 -20.57 24.16 4.20
N VAL A 143 -21.02 23.07 3.59
CA VAL A 143 -22.29 22.42 3.95
C VAL A 143 -22.24 21.93 5.39
N ASP A 144 -23.28 22.24 6.16
CA ASP A 144 -23.35 21.81 7.55
C ASP A 144 -23.55 20.30 7.65
N VAL A 145 -22.65 19.65 8.39
CA VAL A 145 -22.69 18.23 8.70
C VAL A 145 -22.72 18.11 10.21
N LEU A 146 -23.79 17.53 10.74
CA LEU A 146 -23.99 17.25 12.17
C LEU A 146 -23.91 18.47 13.11
N GLY A 147 -24.01 19.71 12.61
CA GLY A 147 -23.87 20.92 13.42
C GLY A 147 -22.48 21.09 14.04
N LEU A 148 -21.43 20.56 13.41
CA LEU A 148 -20.07 20.58 13.96
C LEU A 148 -19.47 22.00 13.98
N PRO A 149 -18.62 22.33 14.97
CA PRO A 149 -17.86 23.58 14.99
C PRO A 149 -16.90 23.70 13.80
N ASP A 150 -16.62 24.92 13.35
CA ASP A 150 -15.81 25.19 12.14
C ASP A 150 -14.40 24.57 12.21
N GLY A 151 -13.75 24.62 13.38
CA GLY A 151 -12.43 24.00 13.55
C GLY A 151 -12.46 22.48 13.37
N VAL A 152 -13.56 21.82 13.75
CA VAL A 152 -13.72 20.37 13.58
C VAL A 152 -14.02 20.04 12.12
N LYS A 153 -14.88 20.83 11.46
CA LYS A 153 -15.15 20.71 10.02
C LYS A 153 -13.87 20.88 9.20
N LEU A 154 -13.06 21.89 9.52
CA LEU A 154 -11.80 22.13 8.84
C LEU A 154 -10.87 20.91 8.91
N VAL A 155 -10.69 20.32 10.10
CA VAL A 155 -9.77 19.19 10.28
C VAL A 155 -10.32 17.88 9.69
N PHE A 156 -11.58 17.56 9.95
CA PHE A 156 -12.12 16.23 9.62
C PHE A 156 -12.75 16.14 8.24
N LEU A 157 -13.33 17.23 7.73
CA LEU A 157 -14.03 17.27 6.45
C LEU A 157 -13.19 17.94 5.36
N ASP A 158 -12.69 19.15 5.61
CA ASP A 158 -11.97 19.93 4.59
C ASP A 158 -10.57 19.36 4.33
N ILE A 159 -9.73 19.26 5.38
CA ILE A 159 -8.44 18.56 5.32
C ILE A 159 -8.63 17.05 5.05
N GLY A 160 -9.79 16.50 5.44
CA GLY A 160 -10.16 15.11 5.16
C GLY A 160 -9.59 14.08 6.15
N LEU A 161 -9.18 14.49 7.36
CA LEU A 161 -8.62 13.58 8.37
C LEU A 161 -9.58 12.41 8.68
N GLY A 162 -10.90 12.65 8.70
CA GLY A 162 -11.88 11.60 8.95
C GLY A 162 -11.83 10.49 7.90
N MET A 163 -11.78 10.86 6.62
CA MET A 163 -11.65 9.91 5.52
C MET A 163 -10.33 9.15 5.54
N ILE A 164 -9.24 9.82 5.93
CA ILE A 164 -7.91 9.20 6.01
C ILE A 164 -7.87 8.17 7.12
N ILE A 165 -8.34 8.50 8.32
CA ILE A 165 -8.39 7.56 9.46
C ILE A 165 -9.32 6.38 9.13
N PHE A 166 -10.50 6.67 8.57
CA PHE A 166 -11.45 5.66 8.11
C PHE A 166 -10.80 4.67 7.12
N THR A 167 -10.19 5.19 6.06
CA THR A 167 -9.62 4.37 4.98
C THR A 167 -8.36 3.65 5.42
N CYS A 168 -7.46 4.33 6.13
CA CYS A 168 -6.19 3.76 6.56
C CYS A 168 -6.39 2.64 7.59
N ILE A 169 -7.27 2.83 8.58
CA ILE A 169 -7.49 1.82 9.62
C ILE A 169 -8.32 0.66 9.10
N LEU A 170 -9.49 0.91 8.49
CA LEU A 170 -10.40 -0.17 8.06
C LEU A 170 -9.99 -0.80 6.73
N GLY A 171 -9.51 0.02 5.80
CA GLY A 171 -9.21 -0.39 4.44
C GLY A 171 -7.81 -0.96 4.25
N GLN A 172 -6.85 -0.75 5.16
CA GLN A 172 -5.46 -1.16 4.91
C GLN A 172 -4.77 -1.76 6.14
N LEU A 173 -4.57 -0.98 7.20
CA LEU A 173 -3.70 -1.35 8.32
C LEU A 173 -4.20 -2.55 9.11
N THR A 174 -5.50 -2.64 9.39
CA THR A 174 -6.07 -3.74 10.18
C THR A 174 -5.76 -5.11 9.56
N THR A 175 -5.88 -5.22 8.24
CA THR A 175 -5.59 -6.46 7.52
C THR A 175 -4.13 -6.67 7.25
N GLN A 176 -3.34 -5.63 6.99
CA GLN A 176 -1.88 -5.76 6.88
C GLN A 176 -1.26 -6.33 8.17
N VAL A 177 -1.70 -5.85 9.34
CA VAL A 177 -1.24 -6.36 10.64
C VAL A 177 -1.52 -7.86 10.76
N ASN A 178 -2.77 -8.29 10.56
CA ASN A 178 -3.11 -9.71 10.66
C ASN A 178 -2.45 -10.55 9.57
N ALA A 179 -2.42 -10.06 8.33
CA ALA A 179 -1.90 -10.78 7.19
C ALA A 179 -0.38 -10.92 7.21
N SER A 180 0.34 -10.15 8.04
CA SER A 180 1.79 -10.27 8.23
C SER A 180 2.20 -11.42 9.14
N HIS A 181 1.30 -11.93 10.00
CA HIS A 181 1.58 -13.01 10.94
C HIS A 181 0.69 -14.25 10.75
N CYS A 182 -0.45 -14.07 10.08
CA CYS A 182 -1.42 -15.13 9.79
C CYS A 182 -1.62 -15.26 8.27
N MET A 183 -0.54 -15.23 7.48
CA MET A 183 -0.57 -15.19 6.03
C MET A 183 -1.37 -16.35 5.43
N ILE A 184 -1.10 -17.56 5.93
CA ILE A 184 -1.66 -18.82 5.42
C ILE A 184 -3.18 -18.80 5.58
N ASP A 185 -3.67 -18.46 6.77
CA ASP A 185 -5.11 -18.38 7.04
C ASP A 185 -5.77 -17.21 6.30
N PHE A 186 -5.10 -16.05 6.25
CA PHE A 186 -5.67 -14.83 5.71
C PHE A 186 -6.05 -14.97 4.23
N ILE A 187 -5.21 -15.62 3.41
CA ILE A 187 -5.48 -15.81 1.98
C ILE A 187 -6.18 -17.14 1.64
N ASN A 188 -6.57 -17.95 2.64
CA ASN A 188 -7.26 -19.22 2.44
C ASN A 188 -8.76 -19.06 2.13
N ASN A 189 -9.10 -18.15 1.22
CA ASN A 189 -10.48 -17.86 0.86
C ASN A 189 -10.61 -17.48 -0.63
N TYR A 190 -11.83 -17.65 -1.18
CA TYR A 190 -12.08 -17.37 -2.59
C TYR A 190 -12.02 -15.88 -2.94
N PHE A 191 -12.19 -14.98 -1.96
CA PHE A 191 -12.11 -13.54 -2.20
C PHE A 191 -10.66 -13.09 -2.44
N ALA A 192 -9.69 -13.65 -1.73
CA ALA A 192 -8.27 -13.49 -2.02
C ALA A 192 -7.94 -14.03 -3.42
N LEU A 193 -8.41 -15.23 -3.77
CA LEU A 193 -8.18 -15.81 -5.09
C LEU A 193 -8.79 -14.96 -6.22
N PHE A 194 -10.02 -14.46 -6.02
CA PHE A 194 -10.66 -13.51 -6.94
C PHE A 194 -9.83 -12.22 -7.10
N THR A 195 -9.29 -11.70 -6.01
CA THR A 195 -8.45 -10.49 -6.02
C THR A 195 -7.15 -10.72 -6.78
N LEU A 196 -6.49 -11.87 -6.62
CA LEU A 196 -5.33 -12.29 -7.40
C LEU A 196 -5.65 -12.36 -8.89
N TYR A 197 -6.74 -13.03 -9.28
CA TYR A 197 -7.16 -13.09 -10.69
C TYR A 197 -7.47 -11.72 -11.27
N THR A 198 -8.10 -10.84 -10.50
CA THR A 198 -8.41 -9.48 -10.95
C THR A 198 -7.12 -8.68 -11.19
N ALA A 199 -6.16 -8.77 -10.27
CA ALA A 199 -4.85 -8.12 -10.42
C ALA A 199 -4.10 -8.62 -11.66
N MET A 200 -4.10 -9.94 -11.89
CA MET A 200 -3.52 -10.51 -13.11
C MET A 200 -4.26 -10.07 -14.38
N ALA A 201 -5.59 -9.96 -14.34
CA ALA A 201 -6.37 -9.47 -15.48
C ALA A 201 -6.09 -7.99 -15.79
N VAL A 202 -5.89 -7.18 -14.75
CA VAL A 202 -5.47 -5.77 -14.88
C VAL A 202 -4.07 -5.70 -15.51
N GLU A 203 -3.11 -6.50 -15.06
CA GLU A 203 -1.79 -6.55 -15.71
C GLU A 203 -1.92 -6.99 -17.18
N PHE A 204 -2.69 -8.05 -17.42
CA PHE A 204 -2.91 -8.58 -18.76
C PHE A 204 -3.50 -7.55 -19.71
N SER A 205 -4.42 -6.70 -19.22
CA SER A 205 -5.03 -5.62 -20.00
C SER A 205 -4.02 -4.66 -20.64
N GLY A 206 -2.83 -4.53 -20.04
CA GLY A 206 -1.77 -3.67 -20.56
C GLY A 206 -1.85 -2.22 -20.12
N VAL A 207 -2.86 -1.79 -19.36
CA VAL A 207 -3.04 -0.37 -18.99
C VAL A 207 -1.81 0.19 -18.24
N MET A 208 -1.09 -0.63 -17.47
CA MET A 208 0.11 -0.26 -16.70
C MET A 208 1.45 -0.61 -17.39
N HIS A 209 1.46 -1.06 -18.65
CA HIS A 209 2.68 -1.58 -19.31
C HIS A 209 3.77 -0.53 -19.60
N SER A 210 3.43 0.76 -19.55
CA SER A 210 4.43 1.83 -19.57
C SER A 210 5.44 1.70 -18.43
N SER A 211 5.06 1.12 -17.29
CA SER A 211 5.97 0.81 -16.18
C SER A 211 7.07 -0.18 -16.57
N TYR A 212 6.79 -1.16 -17.44
CA TYR A 212 7.83 -2.07 -17.93
C TYR A 212 8.83 -1.36 -18.85
N LEU A 213 8.38 -0.39 -19.65
CA LEU A 213 9.29 0.45 -20.41
C LEU A 213 10.20 1.25 -19.47
N ILE A 214 9.64 1.83 -18.41
CA ILE A 214 10.40 2.54 -17.38
C ILE A 214 11.41 1.60 -16.71
N GLN A 215 11.02 0.37 -16.38
CA GLN A 215 11.92 -0.65 -15.86
C GLN A 215 13.09 -0.93 -16.81
N ASN A 216 12.83 -1.09 -18.11
CA ASN A 216 13.87 -1.29 -19.12
C ASN A 216 14.83 -0.10 -19.17
N VAL A 217 14.32 1.14 -19.12
CA VAL A 217 15.16 2.34 -19.06
C VAL A 217 16.01 2.37 -17.79
N LEU A 218 15.43 2.09 -16.63
CA LEU A 218 16.16 2.07 -15.36
C LEU A 218 17.21 0.94 -15.32
N SER A 219 16.92 -0.22 -15.91
CA SER A 219 17.90 -1.31 -16.06
C SER A 219 19.08 -0.88 -16.93
N MET A 220 18.82 -0.22 -18.08
CA MET A 220 19.88 0.32 -18.94
C MET A 220 20.73 1.38 -18.23
N VAL A 221 20.10 2.28 -17.45
CA VAL A 221 20.79 3.37 -16.73
C VAL A 221 21.57 2.83 -15.52
N SER A 222 21.03 1.83 -14.82
CA SER A 222 21.68 1.23 -13.64
C SER A 222 22.78 0.23 -14.00
N GLY A 223 22.78 -0.29 -15.23
CA GLY A 223 23.63 -1.41 -15.62
C GLY A 223 23.25 -2.74 -14.98
N LYS A 224 22.13 -2.82 -14.25
CA LYS A 224 21.63 -4.03 -13.60
C LYS A 224 20.61 -4.72 -14.53
N PRO A 225 20.88 -5.93 -15.04
CA PRO A 225 19.96 -6.62 -15.93
C PRO A 225 18.68 -7.02 -15.20
N ILE A 226 17.54 -6.97 -15.89
CA ILE A 226 16.26 -7.50 -15.40
C ILE A 226 16.34 -9.02 -15.44
N GLN A 227 16.25 -9.66 -14.28
CA GLN A 227 16.11 -11.11 -14.20
C GLN A 227 14.65 -11.48 -14.46
N SER A 228 14.42 -12.51 -15.26
CA SER A 228 13.10 -13.02 -15.60
C SER A 228 13.17 -14.53 -15.61
N ASN A 229 12.16 -15.16 -15.02
CA ASN A 229 12.03 -16.61 -14.95
C ASN A 229 11.37 -17.19 -16.22
N GLU A 230 11.14 -16.36 -17.24
CA GLU A 230 10.51 -16.73 -18.49
C GLU A 230 11.48 -16.60 -19.67
N GLU A 231 11.25 -17.43 -20.71
CA GLU A 231 12.03 -17.34 -21.93
C GLU A 231 11.91 -15.96 -22.59
N PRO A 232 12.98 -15.48 -23.28
CA PRO A 232 12.93 -14.24 -24.01
C PRO A 232 11.72 -14.17 -24.94
N LYS A 233 10.93 -13.11 -24.80
CA LYS A 233 9.71 -12.89 -25.58
C LYS A 233 10.05 -12.90 -27.08
N SER A 234 9.45 -13.80 -27.85
CA SER A 234 9.69 -13.95 -29.29
C SER A 234 8.38 -13.90 -30.10
N GLY A 235 8.48 -13.59 -31.40
CA GLY A 235 7.36 -13.61 -32.34
C GLY A 235 6.16 -12.76 -31.92
N PHE A 236 4.98 -13.37 -31.88
CA PHE A 236 3.72 -12.69 -31.54
C PHE A 236 3.70 -12.17 -30.10
N THR A 237 4.28 -12.91 -29.15
CA THR A 237 4.35 -12.49 -27.74
C THR A 237 5.15 -11.20 -27.57
N PHE A 238 6.23 -11.05 -28.32
CA PHE A 238 7.03 -9.82 -28.34
C PHE A 238 6.23 -8.63 -28.91
N PHE A 239 5.57 -8.83 -30.06
CA PHE A 239 4.74 -7.80 -30.67
C PHE A 239 3.57 -7.39 -29.75
N PHE A 240 2.86 -8.37 -29.18
CA PHE A 240 1.73 -8.14 -28.28
C PHE A 240 2.14 -7.40 -27.00
N PHE A 241 3.33 -7.69 -26.47
CA PHE A 241 3.89 -6.93 -25.36
C PHE A 241 4.12 -5.45 -25.72
N TRP A 242 4.84 -5.17 -26.81
CA TRP A 242 5.12 -3.79 -27.21
C TRP A 242 3.88 -3.00 -27.66
N ALA A 243 2.89 -3.67 -28.25
CA ALA A 243 1.60 -3.06 -28.56
C ALA A 243 0.90 -2.57 -27.28
N ARG A 244 0.91 -3.37 -26.20
CA ARG A 244 0.36 -2.98 -24.89
C ARG A 244 1.17 -1.86 -24.24
N VAL A 245 2.50 -1.87 -24.37
CA VAL A 245 3.36 -0.76 -23.92
C VAL A 245 2.97 0.54 -24.63
N LEU A 246 2.82 0.52 -25.95
CA LEU A 246 2.41 1.70 -26.73
C LEU A 246 1.02 2.20 -26.33
N MET A 247 0.07 1.28 -26.14
CA MET A 247 -1.27 1.60 -25.64
C MET A 247 -1.22 2.25 -24.26
N SER A 248 -0.44 1.70 -23.33
CA SER A 248 -0.27 2.26 -21.98
C SER A 248 0.32 3.66 -22.02
N LEU A 249 1.32 3.92 -22.87
CA LEU A 249 1.89 5.25 -23.05
C LEU A 249 0.86 6.25 -23.60
N ALA A 250 0.04 5.83 -24.56
CA ALA A 250 -1.03 6.67 -25.10
C ALA A 250 -2.09 7.00 -24.03
N ILE A 251 -2.50 6.00 -23.22
CA ILE A 251 -3.43 6.20 -22.10
C ILE A 251 -2.83 7.16 -21.08
N LEU A 252 -1.58 6.94 -20.66
CA LEU A 252 -0.89 7.81 -19.70
C LEU A 252 -0.77 9.25 -20.23
N GLY A 253 -0.38 9.42 -21.49
CA GLY A 253 -0.28 10.73 -22.14
C GLY A 253 -1.63 11.44 -22.21
N PHE A 254 -2.71 10.71 -22.55
CA PHE A 254 -4.07 11.25 -22.54
C PHE A 254 -4.51 11.65 -21.13
N CYS A 255 -4.31 10.79 -20.13
CA CYS A 255 -4.64 11.10 -18.73
C CYS A 255 -3.91 12.36 -18.26
N LEU A 256 -2.60 12.48 -18.53
CA LEU A 256 -1.82 13.67 -18.20
C LEU A 256 -2.37 14.94 -18.90
N ALA A 257 -2.68 14.85 -20.19
CA ALA A 257 -3.20 15.98 -20.96
C ALA A 257 -4.54 16.47 -20.39
N VAL A 258 -5.46 15.56 -20.09
CA VAL A 258 -6.77 15.86 -19.48
C VAL A 258 -6.58 16.49 -18.10
N THR A 259 -5.80 15.87 -17.22
CA THR A 259 -5.58 16.36 -15.84
C THR A 259 -4.89 17.73 -15.82
N LEU A 260 -3.83 17.91 -16.60
CA LEU A 260 -3.09 19.18 -16.62
C LEU A 260 -3.92 20.29 -17.26
N SER A 261 -4.61 20.02 -18.36
CA SER A 261 -5.49 21.02 -19.00
C SER A 261 -6.56 21.50 -18.02
N ALA A 262 -7.21 20.59 -17.30
CA ALA A 262 -8.21 20.98 -16.31
C ALA A 262 -7.62 21.74 -15.12
N LEU A 263 -6.42 21.36 -14.64
CA LEU A 263 -5.74 22.10 -13.57
C LEU A 263 -5.38 23.52 -14.00
N PHE A 264 -4.84 23.71 -15.20
CA PHE A 264 -4.50 25.04 -15.71
C PHE A 264 -5.73 25.92 -15.94
N ASN A 265 -6.86 25.31 -16.31
CA ASN A 265 -8.12 26.01 -16.53
C ASN A 265 -8.97 26.19 -15.25
N GLY A 266 -8.54 25.68 -14.10
CA GLY A 266 -9.30 25.76 -12.85
C GLY A 266 -10.59 24.90 -12.85
N GLN A 267 -10.62 23.84 -13.65
CA GLN A 267 -11.77 22.95 -13.85
C GLN A 267 -11.71 21.69 -12.96
N THR A 268 -11.06 21.78 -11.81
CA THR A 268 -10.91 20.65 -10.86
C THR A 268 -11.55 20.98 -9.51
N GLN A 269 -11.79 19.96 -8.69
CA GLN A 269 -12.33 20.12 -7.33
C GLN A 269 -11.43 20.98 -6.45
N MET A 270 -10.14 21.10 -6.76
CA MET A 270 -9.21 22.01 -6.08
C MET A 270 -9.66 23.48 -6.19
N ALA A 271 -10.16 23.90 -7.36
CA ALA A 271 -10.62 25.27 -7.58
C ALA A 271 -11.92 25.58 -6.81
N VAL A 272 -12.76 24.56 -6.62
CA VAL A 272 -14.00 24.68 -5.85
C VAL A 272 -13.70 24.76 -4.35
N LYS A 273 -12.85 23.87 -3.84
CA LYS A 273 -12.51 23.80 -2.41
C LYS A 273 -11.64 24.96 -1.95
N TYR A 274 -10.70 25.38 -2.78
CA TYR A 274 -9.73 26.40 -2.43
C TYR A 274 -9.69 27.48 -3.51
N PRO A 275 -10.73 28.34 -3.61
CA PRO A 275 -10.85 29.34 -4.67
C PRO A 275 -9.72 30.38 -4.65
N ASN A 276 -9.06 30.56 -3.50
CA ASN A 276 -7.94 31.48 -3.35
C ASN A 276 -6.59 30.89 -3.80
N VAL A 277 -6.52 29.60 -4.17
CA VAL A 277 -5.29 28.96 -4.61
C VAL A 277 -5.14 29.15 -6.13
N PRO A 278 -4.07 29.81 -6.60
CA PRO A 278 -3.85 30.00 -8.02
C PRO A 278 -3.67 28.65 -8.75
N ASN A 279 -4.15 28.55 -9.99
CA ASN A 279 -4.04 27.32 -10.80
C ASN A 279 -2.60 26.79 -10.91
N GLY A 280 -1.61 27.69 -11.01
CA GLY A 280 -0.19 27.30 -11.01
C GLY A 280 0.27 26.63 -9.72
N VAL A 281 -0.27 27.04 -8.57
CA VAL A 281 0.00 26.39 -7.27
C VAL A 281 -0.65 25.01 -7.22
N SER A 282 -1.87 24.86 -7.76
CA SER A 282 -2.53 23.54 -7.86
C SER A 282 -1.74 22.54 -8.70
N VAL A 283 -1.15 22.98 -9.81
CA VAL A 283 -0.24 22.15 -10.63
C VAL A 283 1.03 21.79 -9.87
N PHE A 284 1.63 22.75 -9.16
CA PHE A 284 2.78 22.47 -8.31
C PHE A 284 2.45 21.44 -7.22
N LEU A 285 1.33 21.61 -6.52
CA LEU A 285 0.86 20.70 -5.47
C LEU A 285 0.62 19.29 -6.02
N PHE A 286 0.08 19.17 -7.24
CA PHE A 286 -0.08 17.88 -7.91
C PHE A 286 1.25 17.12 -8.02
N PHE A 287 2.29 17.74 -8.60
CA PHE A 287 3.60 17.09 -8.74
C PHE A 287 4.30 16.91 -7.39
N PHE A 288 4.13 17.85 -6.46
CA PHE A 288 4.68 17.76 -5.12
C PHE A 288 4.15 16.53 -4.38
N PHE A 289 2.82 16.35 -4.31
CA PHE A 289 2.24 15.17 -3.65
C PHE A 289 2.56 13.87 -4.39
N MET A 290 2.64 13.88 -5.73
CA MET A 290 3.13 12.71 -6.47
C MET A 290 4.58 12.35 -6.11
N ALA A 291 5.45 13.34 -5.94
CA ALA A 291 6.83 13.10 -5.50
C ALA A 291 6.90 12.59 -4.05
N ILE A 292 6.07 13.11 -3.14
CA ILE A 292 5.99 12.61 -1.76
C ILE A 292 5.54 11.16 -1.72
N VAL A 293 4.47 10.81 -2.44
CA VAL A 293 4.01 9.42 -2.62
C VAL A 293 5.16 8.56 -3.12
N GLY A 294 5.82 8.99 -4.20
CA GLY A 294 6.88 8.20 -4.81
C GLY A 294 8.08 7.99 -3.92
N MET A 295 8.49 9.01 -3.18
CA MET A 295 9.50 8.87 -2.15
C MET A 295 9.08 7.85 -1.09
N LEU A 296 7.86 7.93 -0.55
CA LEU A 296 7.39 7.00 0.49
C LEU A 296 7.28 5.55 -0.04
N GLU A 297 6.76 5.36 -1.25
CA GLU A 297 6.66 4.06 -1.91
C GLU A 297 8.04 3.45 -2.20
N GLY A 298 8.94 4.24 -2.79
CA GLY A 298 10.33 3.84 -3.03
C GLY A 298 11.10 3.57 -1.73
N MET A 299 10.91 4.40 -0.70
CA MET A 299 11.57 4.25 0.60
C MET A 299 11.29 2.90 1.26
N GLN A 300 10.06 2.37 1.16
CA GLN A 300 9.75 1.04 1.71
C GLN A 300 10.64 -0.02 1.08
N ILE A 301 10.75 -0.04 -0.25
CA ILE A 301 11.59 -1.01 -0.97
C ILE A 301 13.07 -0.79 -0.64
N ALA A 302 13.51 0.47 -0.65
CA ALA A 302 14.90 0.80 -0.34
C ALA A 302 15.30 0.40 1.09
N PHE A 303 14.41 0.60 2.07
CA PHE A 303 14.64 0.23 3.46
C PHE A 303 14.71 -1.28 3.65
N PHE A 304 13.84 -2.04 3.00
CA PHE A 304 13.93 -3.50 3.01
C PHE A 304 15.21 -4.00 2.32
N ALA A 305 15.58 -3.42 1.19
CA ALA A 305 16.82 -3.77 0.51
C ALA A 305 18.05 -3.50 1.39
N VAL A 306 18.10 -2.37 2.10
CA VAL A 306 19.22 -2.03 2.99
C VAL A 306 19.21 -2.84 4.29
N ALA A 307 18.05 -3.27 4.79
CA ALA A 307 17.98 -4.17 5.94
C ALA A 307 18.68 -5.51 5.69
N LYS A 308 18.81 -5.93 4.42
CA LYS A 308 19.53 -7.14 4.01
C LYS A 308 21.06 -6.95 3.93
N LEU A 309 21.56 -5.71 3.94
CA LEU A 309 22.99 -5.43 3.85
C LEU A 309 23.65 -5.52 5.25
N PRO A 310 24.91 -5.94 5.36
CA PRO A 310 25.70 -5.82 6.59
C PRO A 310 25.78 -4.36 7.05
N ALA A 311 25.81 -4.10 8.36
CA ALA A 311 25.78 -2.75 8.92
C ALA A 311 26.85 -1.80 8.34
N GLU A 312 28.01 -2.36 7.98
CA GLU A 312 29.16 -1.67 7.39
C GLU A 312 28.88 -1.10 6.00
N GLU A 313 27.94 -1.73 5.28
CA GLU A 313 27.57 -1.41 3.90
C GLU A 313 26.31 -0.53 3.80
N ARG A 314 25.64 -0.23 4.93
CA ARG A 314 24.36 0.50 5.00
C ARG A 314 24.48 2.02 4.74
N GLY A 315 25.43 2.43 3.90
CA GLY A 315 25.58 3.81 3.45
C GLY A 315 26.82 4.49 4.00
N THR A 316 27.61 5.06 3.09
CA THR A 316 28.86 5.76 3.41
C THR A 316 28.67 7.27 3.58
N SER A 317 27.53 7.81 3.14
CA SER A 317 27.23 9.25 3.18
C SER A 317 26.63 9.71 4.52
N PHE A 318 26.68 11.02 4.79
CA PHE A 318 26.12 11.61 6.03
C PHE A 318 24.62 11.27 6.21
N PHE A 319 23.80 11.50 5.17
CA PHE A 319 22.36 11.23 5.24
C PHE A 319 22.05 9.73 5.18
N GLY A 320 22.86 8.93 4.48
CA GLY A 320 22.72 7.47 4.48
C GLY A 320 22.89 6.90 5.88
N LYS A 321 23.99 7.26 6.56
CA LYS A 321 24.24 6.86 7.96
C LYS A 321 23.14 7.35 8.90
N LYS A 322 22.79 8.64 8.85
CA LYS A 322 21.74 9.20 9.73
C LYS A 322 20.38 8.54 9.54
N THR A 323 20.05 8.17 8.30
CA THR A 323 18.81 7.46 7.98
C THR A 323 18.87 6.03 8.52
N CYS A 324 19.96 5.29 8.31
CA CYS A 324 20.12 3.95 8.87
C CYS A 324 20.16 3.92 10.39
N ASP A 325 20.90 4.83 11.00
CA ASP A 325 20.99 4.97 12.46
C ASP A 325 19.62 5.22 13.07
N LEU A 326 18.78 6.03 12.42
CA LEU A 326 17.41 6.26 12.86
C LEU A 326 16.51 5.06 12.56
N LEU A 327 16.58 4.50 11.36
CA LEU A 327 15.72 3.40 10.91
C LEU A 327 15.91 2.12 11.74
N PHE A 328 17.15 1.80 12.11
CA PHE A 328 17.50 0.63 12.92
C PHE A 328 17.65 0.95 14.42
N LYS A 329 17.38 2.20 14.84
CA LYS A 329 17.36 2.58 16.25
C LYS A 329 16.34 1.77 17.04
N GLY A 330 16.58 1.59 18.33
CA GLY A 330 15.68 0.82 19.19
C GLY A 330 15.65 -0.63 18.74
N ASN A 331 16.76 -1.11 18.19
CA ASN A 331 16.87 -2.47 17.71
C ASN A 331 15.84 -2.80 16.60
N GLY A 332 15.67 -1.87 15.66
CA GLY A 332 14.83 -2.06 14.48
C GLY A 332 13.35 -1.70 14.65
N GLU A 333 12.89 -1.29 15.85
CA GLU A 333 11.49 -0.87 16.11
C GLU A 333 11.00 0.25 15.17
N ASN A 334 11.92 1.11 14.71
CA ASN A 334 11.58 2.22 13.82
C ASN A 334 11.25 1.81 12.38
N LEU A 335 11.69 0.64 11.90
CA LEU A 335 11.36 0.17 10.54
C LEU A 335 9.86 -0.17 10.43
N PRO A 336 9.28 -1.00 11.31
CA PRO A 336 7.84 -1.19 11.36
C PRO A 336 7.06 0.09 11.72
N GLY A 337 7.58 0.92 12.63
CA GLY A 337 6.97 2.20 12.95
C GLY A 337 6.87 3.12 11.73
N PHE A 338 7.92 3.13 10.90
CA PHE A 338 7.90 3.76 9.59
C PHE A 338 6.80 3.18 8.69
N MET A 339 6.64 1.87 8.60
CA MET A 339 5.60 1.26 7.74
C MET A 339 4.20 1.78 8.09
N ILE A 340 3.87 1.87 9.39
CA ILE A 340 2.58 2.37 9.87
C ILE A 340 2.43 3.88 9.56
N GLY A 341 3.41 4.69 9.94
CA GLY A 341 3.35 6.14 9.77
C GLY A 341 3.41 6.60 8.31
N ARG A 342 4.17 5.87 7.49
CA ARG A 342 4.24 6.04 6.04
C ARG A 342 2.87 5.82 5.42
N GLN A 343 2.14 4.78 5.84
CA GLN A 343 0.82 4.48 5.27
C GLN A 343 -0.17 5.63 5.47
N LEU A 344 -0.18 6.26 6.65
CA LEU A 344 -1.00 7.46 6.90
C LEU A 344 -0.64 8.60 5.92
N THR A 345 0.65 8.82 5.69
CA THR A 345 1.12 9.89 4.80
C THR A 345 0.81 9.59 3.34
N VAL A 346 0.93 8.32 2.92
CA VAL A 346 0.58 7.85 1.58
C VAL A 346 -0.92 8.01 1.32
N VAL A 347 -1.77 7.55 2.25
CA VAL A 347 -3.24 7.71 2.14
C VAL A 347 -3.61 9.19 2.08
N PHE A 348 -3.08 10.01 2.98
CA PHE A 348 -3.30 11.46 2.95
C PHE A 348 -2.94 12.05 1.58
N SER A 349 -1.77 11.70 1.05
CA SER A 349 -1.31 12.20 -0.25
C SER A 349 -2.18 11.71 -1.40
N PHE A 350 -2.63 10.45 -1.39
CA PHE A 350 -3.55 9.92 -2.41
C PHE A 350 -4.91 10.61 -2.39
N PHE A 351 -5.46 10.91 -1.21
CA PHE A 351 -6.72 11.64 -1.08
C PHE A 351 -6.59 13.08 -1.59
N LEU A 352 -5.46 13.73 -1.33
CA LEU A 352 -5.19 15.06 -1.88
C LEU A 352 -5.01 15.00 -3.39
N VAL A 353 -4.25 14.05 -3.93
CA VAL A 353 -4.09 13.89 -5.39
C VAL A 353 -5.43 13.57 -6.05
N ALA A 354 -6.27 12.71 -5.45
CA ALA A 354 -7.62 12.45 -5.94
C ALA A 354 -8.49 13.72 -5.95
N SER A 355 -8.38 14.56 -4.92
CA SER A 355 -9.08 15.86 -4.87
C SER A 355 -8.54 16.84 -5.93
N ILE A 356 -7.23 16.89 -6.13
CA ILE A 356 -6.58 17.79 -7.09
C ILE A 356 -6.92 17.38 -8.54
N THR A 357 -6.97 16.08 -8.81
CA THR A 357 -7.21 15.52 -10.16
C THR A 357 -8.67 15.25 -10.47
N GLY A 358 -9.55 15.37 -9.48
CA GLY A 358 -11.00 15.26 -9.63
C GLY A 358 -11.52 16.40 -10.49
N LEU A 359 -12.11 16.05 -11.64
CA LEU A 359 -12.64 17.00 -12.61
C LEU A 359 -13.99 17.54 -12.14
N ASN A 360 -14.22 18.84 -12.37
CA ASN A 360 -15.46 19.54 -12.07
C ASN A 360 -15.97 20.30 -13.30
N ILE A 361 -16.23 19.57 -14.39
CA ILE A 361 -16.79 20.12 -15.63
C ILE A 361 -18.22 19.63 -15.76
N THR A 362 -19.18 20.53 -15.93
CA THR A 362 -20.58 20.17 -16.13
C THR A 362 -20.79 19.67 -17.57
N PRO A 363 -21.18 18.40 -17.80
CA PRO A 363 -21.47 17.91 -19.14
C PRO A 363 -22.67 18.65 -19.77
N GLY A 364 -22.64 18.87 -21.09
CA GLY A 364 -23.74 19.51 -21.82
C GLY A 364 -23.70 21.05 -21.91
N GLU A 365 -22.74 21.70 -21.25
CA GLU A 365 -22.56 23.16 -21.32
C GLU A 365 -21.62 23.62 -22.45
N GLY A 366 -21.11 22.68 -23.26
CA GLY A 366 -20.20 22.97 -24.37
C GLY A 366 -18.73 23.17 -23.97
N GLU A 367 -18.42 23.07 -22.68
CA GLU A 367 -17.06 23.21 -22.13
C GLU A 367 -16.35 21.88 -21.86
N ASN A 368 -16.82 20.78 -22.46
CA ASN A 368 -16.22 19.47 -22.32
C ASN A 368 -14.74 19.50 -22.75
N ILE A 369 -13.89 18.83 -21.98
CA ILE A 369 -12.45 18.86 -22.20
C ILE A 369 -12.12 18.28 -23.57
N PHE A 370 -11.37 19.02 -24.38
CA PHE A 370 -11.05 18.66 -25.76
C PHE A 370 -12.27 18.35 -26.66
N GLY A 371 -13.46 18.85 -26.31
CA GLY A 371 -14.69 18.65 -27.09
C GLY A 371 -15.19 17.20 -27.09
N VAL A 372 -14.86 16.40 -26.06
CA VAL A 372 -15.37 15.03 -25.94
C VAL A 372 -16.89 15.00 -25.73
N SER A 373 -17.52 13.86 -26.01
CA SER A 373 -18.97 13.67 -25.75
C SER A 373 -19.31 13.81 -24.26
N ASP A 374 -20.54 14.21 -23.94
CA ASP A 374 -21.01 14.37 -22.55
C ASP A 374 -20.83 13.11 -21.70
N GLY A 375 -21.09 11.93 -22.26
CA GLY A 375 -20.88 10.66 -21.57
C GLY A 375 -19.41 10.39 -21.23
N ALA A 376 -18.49 10.75 -22.14
CA ALA A 376 -17.06 10.67 -21.89
C ALA A 376 -16.63 11.70 -20.83
N GLN A 377 -17.17 12.92 -20.86
CA GLN A 377 -16.91 13.93 -19.83
C GLN A 377 -17.39 13.47 -18.45
N ALA A 378 -18.58 12.86 -18.38
CA ALA A 378 -19.11 12.27 -17.15
C ALA A 378 -18.20 11.16 -16.61
N PHE A 379 -17.62 10.34 -17.49
CA PHE A 379 -16.62 9.34 -17.08
C PHE A 379 -15.33 9.98 -16.55
N LEU A 380 -14.79 10.99 -17.24
CA LEU A 380 -13.58 11.70 -16.82
C LEU A 380 -13.77 12.42 -15.47
N ASN A 381 -14.98 12.92 -15.22
CA ASN A 381 -15.36 13.54 -13.96
C ASN A 381 -15.09 12.66 -12.73
N TYR A 382 -15.20 11.33 -12.83
CA TYR A 382 -14.91 10.42 -11.72
C TYR A 382 -13.45 10.43 -11.24
N GLY A 383 -12.51 11.02 -12.00
CA GLY A 383 -11.15 11.20 -11.52
C GLY A 383 -10.19 10.04 -11.84
N PHE A 384 -10.63 8.98 -12.54
CA PHE A 384 -9.82 7.76 -12.74
C PHE A 384 -8.51 8.00 -13.51
N GLN A 385 -8.41 9.07 -14.30
CA GLN A 385 -7.15 9.53 -14.88
C GLN A 385 -6.08 9.79 -13.80
N GLY A 386 -6.46 10.34 -12.65
CA GLY A 386 -5.57 10.58 -11.52
C GLY A 386 -5.04 9.26 -10.96
N ALA A 387 -5.87 8.23 -10.87
CA ALA A 387 -5.45 6.90 -10.41
C ALA A 387 -4.40 6.29 -11.36
N VAL A 388 -4.61 6.38 -12.69
CA VAL A 388 -3.64 5.91 -13.70
C VAL A 388 -2.31 6.65 -13.58
N ILE A 389 -2.34 7.98 -13.58
CA ILE A 389 -1.11 8.80 -13.52
C ILE A 389 -0.34 8.52 -12.22
N THR A 390 -1.05 8.51 -11.09
CA THR A 390 -0.45 8.28 -9.77
C THR A 390 0.14 6.88 -9.67
N THR A 391 -0.55 5.86 -10.19
CA THR A 391 -0.04 4.49 -10.19
C THR A 391 1.27 4.39 -10.97
N ILE A 392 1.31 4.91 -12.20
CA ILE A 392 2.48 4.74 -13.06
C ILE A 392 3.64 5.64 -12.60
N LEU A 393 3.39 6.95 -12.48
CA LEU A 393 4.44 7.96 -12.28
C LEU A 393 4.79 8.16 -10.81
N ALA A 394 3.79 8.16 -9.92
CA ALA A 394 4.03 8.43 -8.50
C ALA A 394 4.36 7.16 -7.72
N SER A 395 3.84 5.99 -8.11
CA SER A 395 4.05 4.76 -7.34
C SER A 395 5.05 3.82 -8.01
N ILE A 396 4.68 3.16 -9.11
CA ILE A 396 5.49 2.07 -9.71
C ILE A 396 6.86 2.57 -10.16
N THR A 397 6.95 3.74 -10.81
CA THR A 397 8.24 4.31 -11.26
C THR A 397 9.25 4.45 -10.12
N TRP A 398 8.79 4.92 -8.95
CA TRP A 398 9.66 5.13 -7.80
C TRP A 398 10.01 3.82 -7.09
N GLN A 399 9.07 2.88 -7.04
CA GLN A 399 9.33 1.53 -6.53
C GLN A 399 10.43 0.83 -7.37
N LEU A 400 10.34 0.91 -8.70
CA LEU A 400 11.35 0.39 -9.62
C LEU A 400 12.70 1.11 -9.46
N ALA A 401 12.69 2.44 -9.34
CA ALA A 401 13.91 3.21 -9.12
C ALA A 401 14.58 2.89 -7.78
N ALA A 402 13.81 2.68 -6.72
CA ALA A 402 14.30 2.32 -5.40
C ALA A 402 14.89 0.91 -5.36
N SER A 403 14.28 -0.04 -6.07
CA SER A 403 14.84 -1.37 -6.27
C SER A 403 16.18 -1.32 -7.04
N ALA A 404 16.28 -0.46 -8.06
CA ALA A 404 17.53 -0.27 -8.82
C ALA A 404 18.64 0.37 -7.99
N PHE A 405 18.30 1.42 -7.22
CA PHE A 405 19.25 2.31 -6.55
C PHE A 405 18.90 2.54 -5.05
N PRO A 406 18.83 1.49 -4.21
CA PRO A 406 18.37 1.63 -2.83
C PRO A 406 19.23 2.59 -2.00
N LEU A 407 20.57 2.51 -2.14
CA LEU A 407 21.49 3.43 -1.45
C LEU A 407 21.34 4.90 -1.87
N ALA A 408 20.94 5.16 -3.12
CA ALA A 408 20.70 6.53 -3.58
C ALA A 408 19.49 7.15 -2.88
N PHE A 409 18.45 6.34 -2.62
CA PHE A 409 17.30 6.77 -1.82
C PHE A 409 17.70 7.10 -0.39
N LEU A 410 18.51 6.27 0.27
CA LEU A 410 18.94 6.53 1.65
C LEU A 410 19.83 7.78 1.78
N ASN A 411 20.64 8.06 0.76
CA ASN A 411 21.51 9.23 0.74
C ASN A 411 20.76 10.57 0.54
N ASN A 412 19.47 10.52 0.20
CA ASN A 412 18.66 11.72 -0.04
C ASN A 412 18.19 12.35 1.29
N PRO A 413 18.41 13.66 1.53
CA PRO A 413 17.92 14.34 2.74
C PRO A 413 16.39 14.26 2.90
N VAL A 414 15.63 14.20 1.81
CA VAL A 414 14.17 14.07 1.83
C VAL A 414 13.75 12.75 2.47
N THR A 415 14.50 11.67 2.23
CA THR A 415 14.26 10.36 2.85
C THR A 415 14.32 10.43 4.37
N TYR A 416 15.33 11.11 4.91
CA TYR A 416 15.46 11.30 6.36
C TYR A 416 14.28 12.12 6.93
N ILE A 417 13.88 13.20 6.25
CA ILE A 417 12.76 14.04 6.69
C ILE A 417 11.44 13.26 6.69
N LEU A 418 11.17 12.51 5.62
CA LEU A 418 9.97 11.68 5.51
C LEU A 418 9.97 10.54 6.52
N LEU A 419 11.12 9.93 6.82
CA LEU A 419 11.26 8.96 7.91
C LEU A 419 10.88 9.59 9.25
N CYS A 420 11.37 10.80 9.57
CA CYS A 420 10.98 11.50 10.79
C CYS A 420 9.48 11.82 10.84
N ILE A 421 8.87 12.25 9.74
CA ILE A 421 7.43 12.53 9.66
C ILE A 421 6.63 11.25 9.90
N ALA A 422 6.99 10.14 9.24
CA ALA A 422 6.33 8.85 9.42
C ALA A 422 6.41 8.38 10.88
N LEU A 423 7.60 8.40 11.49
CA LEU A 423 7.76 8.04 12.90
C LEU A 423 6.99 8.96 13.84
N PHE A 424 6.92 10.26 13.54
CA PHE A 424 6.10 11.19 14.32
C PHE A 424 4.61 10.85 14.23
N LEU A 425 4.10 10.53 13.03
CA LEU A 425 2.71 10.14 12.83
C LEU A 425 2.37 8.82 13.53
N GLU A 426 3.25 7.82 13.50
CA GLU A 426 3.10 6.61 14.32
C GLU A 426 3.05 6.96 15.81
N TRP A 427 3.97 7.82 16.25
CA TRP A 427 4.07 8.22 17.65
C TRP A 427 2.78 8.89 18.16
N THR A 428 2.09 9.68 17.33
CA THR A 428 0.79 10.28 17.69
C THR A 428 -0.30 9.25 18.02
N GLY A 429 -0.18 8.03 17.49
CA GLY A 429 -1.16 6.96 17.72
C GLY A 429 -2.45 7.08 16.95
N LEU A 430 -2.54 7.97 15.96
CA LEU A 430 -3.75 8.16 15.14
C LEU A 430 -4.26 6.85 14.53
N SER A 431 -3.35 5.96 14.11
CA SER A 431 -3.63 4.65 13.52
C SER A 431 -3.60 3.48 14.50
N ALA A 432 -3.38 3.70 15.80
CA ALA A 432 -3.19 2.64 16.78
C ALA A 432 -4.43 1.73 16.94
N GLY A 433 -5.62 2.21 16.58
CA GLY A 433 -6.86 1.45 16.54
C GLY A 433 -6.83 0.29 15.54
N ALA A 434 -5.95 0.31 14.54
CA ALA A 434 -5.74 -0.82 13.63
C ALA A 434 -5.28 -2.09 14.38
N TRP A 435 -4.44 -1.96 15.41
CA TRP A 435 -4.02 -3.09 16.26
C TRP A 435 -5.18 -3.69 17.05
N VAL A 436 -6.06 -2.84 17.58
CA VAL A 436 -7.25 -3.28 18.33
C VAL A 436 -8.20 -4.02 17.40
N LEU A 437 -8.50 -3.46 16.23
CA LEU A 437 -9.34 -4.12 15.24
C LEU A 437 -8.70 -5.39 14.70
N ALA A 438 -7.38 -5.42 14.54
CA ALA A 438 -6.67 -6.61 14.10
C ALA A 438 -6.87 -7.76 15.11
N ARG A 439 -6.72 -7.49 16.40
CA ARG A 439 -7.00 -8.46 17.48
C ARG A 439 -8.45 -8.93 17.49
N VAL A 440 -9.40 -8.01 17.32
CA VAL A 440 -10.84 -8.35 17.23
C VAL A 440 -11.09 -9.24 16.01
N MET A 441 -10.56 -8.86 14.86
CA MET A 441 -10.69 -9.62 13.62
C MET A 441 -10.09 -11.02 13.78
N LYS A 442 -8.85 -11.15 14.29
CA LYS A 442 -8.19 -12.43 14.60
C LYS A 442 -9.08 -13.30 15.48
N LYS A 443 -9.67 -12.74 16.55
CA LYS A 443 -10.55 -13.47 17.47
C LYS A 443 -11.87 -13.92 16.82
N VAL A 444 -12.49 -13.06 16.01
CA VAL A 444 -13.77 -13.35 15.34
C VAL A 444 -13.60 -14.37 14.22
N THR A 445 -12.55 -14.20 13.41
CA THR A 445 -12.26 -15.05 12.25
C THR A 445 -11.43 -16.29 12.60
N LYS A 446 -10.92 -16.36 13.83
CA LYS A 446 -10.10 -17.45 14.38
C LYS A 446 -8.78 -17.69 13.62
N LEU A 447 -8.23 -16.64 12.98
CA LEU A 447 -6.91 -16.71 12.34
C LEU A 447 -5.87 -17.19 13.37
N GLN A 448 -5.03 -18.13 12.95
CA GLN A 448 -3.88 -18.59 13.71
C GLN A 448 -2.61 -18.01 13.10
N TYR A 449 -1.61 -17.86 13.95
CA TYR A 449 -0.26 -17.56 13.52
C TYR A 449 0.26 -18.66 12.60
N ASP A 450 1.04 -18.30 11.58
CA ASP A 450 1.54 -19.24 10.58
C ASP A 450 2.39 -20.36 11.22
N GLU A 451 3.11 -20.05 12.29
CA GLU A 451 3.91 -20.95 13.13
C GLU A 451 3.09 -22.12 13.69
N VAL A 452 1.78 -21.95 13.87
CA VAL A 452 0.89 -23.05 14.31
C VAL A 452 0.80 -24.14 13.23
N TYR A 453 0.92 -23.76 11.95
CA TYR A 453 0.82 -24.68 10.82
C TYR A 453 2.18 -25.16 10.35
N VAL A 454 3.15 -24.26 10.29
CA VAL A 454 4.46 -24.54 9.67
C VAL A 454 5.60 -24.69 10.69
N GLY A 455 5.37 -24.45 11.98
CA GLY A 455 6.39 -24.43 13.03
C GLY A 455 7.23 -23.14 13.01
N THR A 456 8.08 -22.93 14.02
CA THR A 456 9.05 -21.81 14.01
C THR A 456 10.15 -22.02 12.96
N PRO A 457 10.90 -20.98 12.56
CA PRO A 457 12.01 -21.16 11.63
C PRO A 457 13.03 -22.21 12.08
N GLU A 458 13.30 -22.30 13.38
CA GLU A 458 14.21 -23.28 13.98
C GLU A 458 13.63 -24.69 13.90
N GLU A 459 12.33 -24.84 14.15
CA GLU A 459 11.62 -26.12 14.00
C GLU A 459 11.59 -26.57 12.53
N ARG A 460 11.39 -25.64 11.59
CA ARG A 460 11.43 -25.90 10.15
C ARG A 460 12.81 -26.36 9.70
N LEU A 461 13.87 -25.70 10.16
CA LEU A 461 15.25 -26.10 9.93
C LEU A 461 15.54 -27.49 10.48
N ALA A 462 15.07 -27.79 11.70
CA ALA A 462 15.27 -29.10 12.34
C ALA A 462 14.52 -30.25 11.63
N ASN A 463 13.43 -29.95 10.91
CA ASN A 463 12.58 -30.92 10.23
C ASN A 463 12.85 -31.06 8.71
N ASN A 464 14.02 -30.61 8.22
CA ASN A 464 14.38 -30.61 6.79
C ASN A 464 13.41 -29.82 5.87
N HIS A 465 12.66 -28.87 6.44
CA HIS A 465 11.83 -27.91 5.70
C HIS A 465 12.31 -26.48 5.98
N ALA A 466 13.63 -26.28 6.03
CA ALA A 466 14.23 -24.97 6.26
C ALA A 466 13.67 -23.93 5.28
N ASP A 467 13.47 -22.70 5.76
CA ASP A 467 13.09 -21.59 4.89
C ASP A 467 14.07 -21.52 3.72
N LYS A 468 13.53 -21.55 2.50
CA LYS A 468 14.36 -21.43 1.31
C LYS A 468 14.92 -20.02 1.29
N GLU A 469 16.23 -19.89 1.11
CA GLU A 469 16.82 -18.59 0.83
C GLU A 469 16.09 -18.02 -0.39
N LEU A 470 15.62 -16.77 -0.28
CA LEU A 470 15.09 -16.05 -1.43
C LEU A 470 16.24 -15.91 -2.42
N THR A 471 16.21 -16.72 -3.47
CA THR A 471 17.09 -16.50 -4.62
C THR A 471 16.85 -15.08 -5.16
N PRO A 472 17.84 -14.43 -5.80
CA PRO A 472 17.61 -13.16 -6.50
C PRO A 472 16.40 -13.19 -7.44
N ASP A 473 16.09 -14.38 -7.96
CA ASP A 473 14.96 -14.70 -8.84
C ASP A 473 13.59 -14.77 -8.14
N GLN A 474 13.57 -14.84 -6.80
CA GLN A 474 12.38 -14.83 -5.94
C GLN A 474 12.23 -13.53 -5.14
N ASP A 475 13.18 -12.59 -5.28
CA ASP A 475 13.12 -11.27 -4.66
C ASP A 475 12.25 -10.33 -5.50
N VAL A 476 11.28 -9.68 -4.85
CA VAL A 476 10.36 -8.75 -5.49
C VAL A 476 11.10 -7.54 -6.06
N GLY A 477 10.94 -7.29 -7.36
CA GLY A 477 11.58 -6.17 -8.07
C GLY A 477 12.79 -6.54 -8.95
N HIS A 478 13.28 -7.79 -8.91
CA HIS A 478 14.25 -8.39 -9.85
C HIS A 478 15.50 -7.57 -10.22
N LEU A 479 15.98 -6.70 -9.32
CA LEU A 479 17.22 -5.95 -9.49
C LEU A 479 18.22 -6.40 -8.42
N THR A 480 19.32 -6.98 -8.88
CA THR A 480 20.37 -7.64 -8.07
C THR A 480 20.90 -6.76 -6.94
N GLY A 481 21.14 -7.35 -5.76
CA GLY A 481 22.07 -6.77 -4.78
C GLY A 481 21.90 -7.04 -3.28
N GLY A 482 21.09 -8.01 -2.82
CA GLY A 482 21.05 -8.34 -1.40
C GLY A 482 20.21 -9.58 -1.14
N GLY A 483 20.86 -10.74 -1.02
CA GLY A 483 20.19 -11.96 -0.56
C GLY A 483 19.51 -11.69 0.78
N PHE A 484 18.25 -12.09 0.91
CA PHE A 484 17.54 -11.97 2.17
C PHE A 484 18.05 -13.03 3.14
N THR A 485 18.60 -12.61 4.27
CA THR A 485 19.14 -13.50 5.33
C THR A 485 18.23 -13.57 6.57
N GLY A 486 17.01 -13.00 6.50
CA GLY A 486 16.03 -12.99 7.59
C GLY A 486 15.01 -14.14 7.53
N HIS A 487 14.13 -14.20 8.52
CA HIS A 487 12.95 -15.08 8.55
C HIS A 487 11.69 -14.25 8.25
N LEU A 488 10.87 -14.64 7.26
CA LEU A 488 9.63 -13.92 6.87
C LEU A 488 8.37 -14.49 7.53
N CYS A 489 8.36 -15.78 7.86
CA CYS A 489 7.35 -16.41 8.74
C CYS A 489 8.05 -16.84 10.01
N GLY A 490 7.49 -16.58 11.20
CA GLY A 490 8.21 -16.82 12.45
C GLY A 490 8.54 -15.51 13.15
N SER A 491 7.85 -15.26 14.27
CA SER A 491 8.06 -14.25 15.30
C SER A 491 9.27 -13.34 15.08
N HIS A 492 8.99 -12.06 14.83
CA HIS A 492 9.07 -11.03 15.86
C HIS A 492 8.15 -9.89 15.40
N ASP A 493 7.20 -9.49 16.24
CA ASP A 493 6.42 -8.26 16.07
C ASP A 493 7.40 -7.09 15.85
N ALA A 494 6.90 -6.00 15.29
CA ALA A 494 7.56 -4.72 15.27
C ALA A 494 8.17 -4.27 16.62
N LEU A 495 7.68 -4.89 17.69
CA LEU A 495 7.90 -4.57 19.09
C LEU A 495 8.61 -5.69 19.86
N ASP A 496 9.01 -6.80 19.22
CA ASP A 496 9.61 -7.96 19.89
C ASP A 496 11.12 -7.85 20.13
N GLY A 497 11.73 -6.72 19.81
CA GLY A 497 13.18 -6.64 19.88
C GLY A 497 13.83 -7.66 18.91
N PRO A 498 15.12 -7.99 19.07
CA PRO A 498 15.95 -8.32 17.92
C PRO A 498 15.60 -9.68 17.36
N VAL A 499 15.52 -9.78 16.03
CA VAL A 499 16.06 -10.98 15.38
C VAL A 499 17.51 -11.07 15.84
N LYS A 500 17.90 -12.16 16.52
CA LYS A 500 19.32 -12.42 16.76
C LYS A 500 20.00 -12.43 15.40
N SER A 501 20.77 -11.38 15.14
CA SER A 501 21.69 -11.31 14.02
C SER A 501 22.52 -12.59 14.00
N LYS A 502 22.59 -13.23 12.83
CA LYS A 502 23.52 -14.35 12.60
C LYS A 502 24.96 -13.85 12.37
N ASP A 503 25.19 -12.54 12.43
CA ASP A 503 26.52 -11.98 12.30
C ASP A 503 27.33 -12.27 13.57
N ALA A 504 28.51 -12.87 13.38
CA ALA A 504 29.41 -13.24 14.46
C ALA A 504 29.90 -12.05 15.33
N ILE A 505 29.64 -10.81 14.89
CA ILE A 505 30.02 -9.57 15.57
C ILE A 505 29.05 -9.25 16.72
N ASP A 506 27.76 -9.56 16.58
CA ASP A 506 26.73 -9.27 17.60
C ASP A 506 26.70 -10.31 18.72
N ALA A 507 27.44 -11.42 18.58
CA ALA A 507 27.64 -12.41 19.64
C ALA A 507 28.74 -12.03 20.64
N ALA A 508 29.50 -10.96 20.37
CA ALA A 508 30.64 -10.51 21.16
C ALA A 508 30.41 -9.19 21.93
N ALA A 509 29.19 -8.63 21.88
CA ALA A 509 28.72 -7.53 22.71
C ALA A 509 27.73 -8.06 23.77
#